data_AF-A0A423XB78-F1
#
_entry.id   AF-A0A423XB78-F1
#
_cell.length_a   1.000
_cell.length_b   1.000
_cell.length_c   1.000
_cell.angle_alpha   90.00
_cell.angle_beta   90.00
_cell.angle_gamma   90.00
#
_symmetry.space_group_name_H-M   'P 1'
#
loop_
_entity.id
_entity.type
_entity.pdbx_description
1 polymer ?
#
loop_
_entity_poly.entity_id
_entity_poly.type
_entity_poly.pdbx_seq_one_letter_code
_entity_poly.pdbx_strand_id
1 'polypeptide(L)' 'MATRILPVIKPTRDLRARLMVASSGMDEAETRQLNHFYDLLDRCLAINPDKRITPSEALMHPFFQEKVGASTRR' A
#
# COMPACT_ATOMS: atom_id res chain seq x y z
N MET A 1 -11.05 -18.89 19.43
CA MET A 1 -10.09 -18.26 18.50
C MET A 1 -8.70 -18.39 19.12
N ALA A 2 -7.75 -19.02 18.43
CA ALA A 2 -6.38 -19.17 18.94
C ALA A 2 -5.55 -17.93 18.59
N THR A 3 -5.11 -17.19 19.60
CA THR A 3 -4.23 -16.02 19.44
C THR A 3 -2.78 -16.47 19.36
N ARG A 4 -2.16 -16.37 18.18
CA ARG A 4 -0.70 -16.52 18.05
C ARG A 4 -0.04 -15.19 18.38
N ILE A 5 0.77 -15.19 19.43
CA ILE A 5 1.62 -14.05 19.78
C ILE A 5 2.77 -14.02 18.79
N LEU A 6 2.80 -13.01 17.93
CA LEU A 6 3.94 -12.75 17.05
C LEU A 6 5.00 -11.99 17.86
N PRO A 7 6.24 -12.48 17.95
CA PRO A 7 7.31 -11.68 18.55
C PRO A 7 7.46 -10.38 17.76
N VAL A 8 7.52 -9.25 18.46
CA VAL A 8 7.74 -7.94 17.85
C VAL A 8 9.18 -7.88 17.36
N ILE A 9 9.41 -8.44 16.18
CA ILE A 9 10.65 -8.26 15.43
C ILE A 9 10.67 -6.82 14.93
N LYS A 10 11.75 -6.09 15.24
CA LYS A 10 12.03 -4.78 14.63
C LYS A 10 11.91 -4.99 13.11
N PRO A 11 11.00 -4.30 12.39
CA PRO A 11 10.90 -4.45 10.94
C PRO A 11 12.25 -4.08 10.34
N THR A 12 13.02 -5.07 9.89
CA THR A 12 14.39 -4.84 9.43
C THR A 12 14.43 -4.22 8.04
N ARG A 13 13.29 -4.14 7.33
CA ARG A 13 13.19 -3.55 5.99
C ARG A 13 11.90 -2.77 5.84
N ASP A 14 12.08 -1.46 5.61
CA ASP A 14 11.01 -0.51 5.32
C ASP A 14 10.39 -0.80 3.93
N LEU A 15 9.06 -0.83 3.85
CA LEU A 15 8.32 -1.10 2.62
C LEU A 15 8.58 -0.03 1.54
N ARG A 16 8.74 1.24 1.93
CA ARG A 16 9.04 2.36 1.04
C ARG A 16 10.39 2.14 0.37
N ALA A 17 11.41 1.76 1.13
CA ALA A 17 12.74 1.50 0.59
C ALA A 17 12.70 0.40 -0.50
N ARG A 18 11.90 -0.64 -0.30
CA ARG A 18 11.70 -1.69 -1.31
C ARG A 18 10.97 -1.19 -2.56
N LEU A 19 9.93 -0.40 -2.41
CA LEU A 19 9.16 0.13 -3.54
C LEU A 19 9.99 1.14 -4.36
N MET A 20 10.79 1.98 -3.70
CA MET A 20 11.66 2.94 -4.38
C MET A 20 12.78 2.29 -5.19
N VAL A 21 13.31 1.14 -4.76
CA VAL A 21 14.24 0.37 -5.60
C VAL A 21 13.54 -0.16 -6.85
N ALA A 22 12.29 -0.60 -6.71
CA ALA A 22 11.48 -1.10 -7.81
C ALA A 22 10.95 0.00 -8.76
N SER A 23 10.98 1.27 -8.36
CA SER A 23 10.45 2.40 -9.14
C SER A 23 11.42 2.95 -10.19
N SER A 24 12.57 2.30 -10.39
CA SER A 24 13.57 2.73 -11.36
C SER A 24 12.98 2.75 -12.78
N GLY A 25 12.92 3.93 -13.39
CA GLY A 25 12.39 4.12 -14.74
C GLY A 25 10.91 4.52 -14.83
N MET A 26 10.25 4.77 -13.70
CA MET A 26 8.88 5.29 -13.66
C MET A 26 8.82 6.79 -13.98
N ASP A 27 7.76 7.21 -14.65
CA ASP A 27 7.44 8.63 -14.83
C ASP A 27 6.84 9.26 -13.54
N GLU A 28 6.57 10.57 -13.56
CA GLU A 28 6.03 11.29 -12.40
C GLU A 28 4.60 10.81 -12.04
N ALA A 29 3.80 10.42 -13.02
CA ALA A 29 2.44 9.93 -12.78
C ALA A 29 2.47 8.54 -12.14
N GLU A 30 3.28 7.64 -12.66
CA GLU A 30 3.53 6.30 -12.11
C GLU A 30 4.12 6.38 -10.70
N THR A 31 5.03 7.33 -10.45
CA THR A 31 5.61 7.58 -9.13
C THR A 31 4.54 8.06 -8.13
N ARG A 32 3.61 8.93 -8.55
CA ARG A 32 2.48 9.33 -7.69
C ARG A 32 1.57 8.14 -7.36
N GLN A 33 1.22 7.35 -8.37
CA GLN A 33 0.42 6.14 -8.17
C GLN A 33 1.12 5.14 -7.24
N LEU A 34 2.45 4.99 -7.36
CA LEU A 34 3.24 4.14 -6.48
C LEU A 34 3.24 4.65 -5.02
N ASN A 35 3.27 5.96 -4.81
CA ASN A 35 3.14 6.53 -3.47
C ASN A 35 1.74 6.27 -2.88
N HIS A 36 0.67 6.37 -3.68
CA HIS A 36 -0.67 5.96 -3.24
C HIS A 36 -0.76 4.46 -2.95
N PHE A 37 -0.07 3.63 -3.74
CA PHE A 37 0.00 2.20 -3.47
C PHE A 37 0.73 1.89 -2.16
N TYR A 38 1.84 2.57 -1.90
CA TYR A 38 2.59 2.47 -0.65
C TYR A 38 1.71 2.80 0.57
N ASP A 39 1.00 3.94 0.55
CA ASP A 39 0.13 4.36 1.67
C ASP A 39 -0.98 3.33 1.95
N LEU A 40 -1.61 2.80 0.90
CA LEU A 40 -2.61 1.75 1.04
C LEU A 40 -2.03 0.50 1.71
N LEU A 41 -0.87 0.03 1.25
CA LEU A 41 -0.23 -1.17 1.79
C LEU A 41 0.20 -0.98 3.24
N ASP A 42 0.74 0.18 3.60
CA ASP A 42 1.16 0.47 4.98
C ASP A 42 -0.02 0.38 5.94
N ARG A 43 -1.18 0.93 5.56
CA ARG A 43 -2.42 0.84 6.34
C ARG A 43 -3.03 -0.57 6.36
N CYS A 44 -2.93 -1.32 5.26
CA CYS A 44 -3.39 -2.72 5.19
C CYS A 44 -2.54 -3.69 6.00
N LEU A 45 -1.23 -3.44 6.08
CA LEU A 45 -0.25 -4.30 6.74
C LEU A 45 0.06 -3.86 8.18
N ALA A 46 -0.73 -2.94 8.73
CA ALA A 46 -0.65 -2.56 10.13
C ALA A 46 -0.66 -3.80 11.04
N ILE A 47 0.36 -3.88 11.90
CA ILE A 47 0.56 -5.00 12.83
C ILE A 47 -0.59 -5.08 13.82
N ASN A 48 -1.02 -3.91 14.34
CA ASN A 48 -2.19 -3.83 15.18
C ASN A 48 -3.44 -3.91 14.28
N PRO A 49 -4.31 -4.94 14.45
CA PRO A 49 -5.52 -5.08 13.67
C PRO A 49 -6.48 -3.90 13.85
N ASP A 50 -6.52 -3.27 15.02
CA ASP A 50 -7.39 -2.12 15.28
C ASP A 50 -6.97 -0.86 14.53
N LYS A 51 -5.70 -0.81 14.07
CA LYS A 51 -5.16 0.26 13.23
C LYS A 51 -5.19 -0.06 11.74
N ARG A 52 -5.61 -1.27 11.38
CA ARG A 52 -5.69 -1.69 9.98
C ARG A 52 -6.87 -0.99 9.31
N ILE A 53 -6.65 -0.50 8.11
CA ILE A 53 -7.74 0.07 7.30
C ILE A 53 -8.85 -0.94 7.08
N THR A 54 -10.10 -0.50 7.19
CA THR A 54 -11.26 -1.35 6.90
C THR A 54 -11.43 -1.51 5.39
N PRO A 55 -12.10 -2.58 4.90
CA PRO A 55 -12.36 -2.74 3.47
C PRO A 55 -13.11 -1.55 2.84
N SER A 56 -14.08 -0.98 3.57
CA SER A 56 -14.84 0.20 3.10
C SER A 56 -13.95 1.42 2.94
N GLU A 57 -13.07 1.70 3.90
CA GLU A 57 -12.11 2.82 3.82
C GLU A 57 -11.05 2.58 2.74
N ALA A 58 -10.60 1.33 2.57
CA ALA A 58 -9.64 0.96 1.54
C ALA A 58 -10.20 1.23 0.14
N LEU A 59 -11.48 0.92 -0.12
CA LEU A 59 -12.14 1.22 -1.39
C LEU A 59 -12.25 2.74 -1.67
N MET A 60 -12.24 3.56 -0.62
CA MET A 60 -12.23 5.03 -0.76
C MET A 60 -10.81 5.62 -0.89
N HIS A 61 -9.77 4.79 -0.85
CA HIS A 61 -8.38 5.25 -0.92
C HIS A 61 -8.06 5.84 -2.32
N PRO A 62 -7.26 6.93 -2.42
CA PRO A 62 -6.89 7.54 -3.70
C PRO A 62 -6.32 6.57 -4.73
N PHE A 63 -5.61 5.52 -4.29
CA PHE A 63 -5.10 4.45 -5.15
C PHE A 63 -6.17 3.78 -6.03
N PHE A 64 -7.41 3.63 -5.54
CA PHE A 64 -8.51 3.07 -6.31
C PHE A 64 -9.39 4.14 -6.98
N GLN A 65 -9.34 5.38 -6.47
CA GLN A 65 -10.14 6.49 -7.00
C GLN A 65 -9.46 7.22 -8.16
N GLU A 66 -8.13 7.26 -8.19
CA GLU A 66 -7.38 7.61 -9.39
C GLU A 66 -7.74 6.57 -10.45
N LYS A 67 -8.69 6.95 -11.32
CA LYS A 67 -8.95 6.20 -12.54
C LYS A 67 -7.61 6.05 -13.23
N VAL A 68 -7.19 4.80 -13.43
CA VAL A 68 -6.17 4.43 -14.41
C VAL A 68 -6.50 5.18 -15.69
N GLY A 69 -5.80 6.29 -15.91
CA GLY A 69 -5.87 7.00 -17.16
C GLY A 69 -5.42 6.02 -18.23
N ALA A 70 -6.33 5.68 -19.13
CA ALA A 70 -6.15 4.82 -20.30
C ALA A 70 -6.17 3.30 -20.08
N SER A 71 -7.35 2.74 -19.74
CA SER A 71 -7.76 1.48 -20.39
C SER A 71 -9.27 1.39 -20.61
N THR A 72 -9.88 2.44 -21.16
CA THR A 72 -11.06 2.30 -22.03
C THR A 72 -10.54 2.17 -23.47
N ARG A 73 -10.16 0.95 -23.84
CA ARG A 73 -10.16 0.46 -25.22
C ARG A 73 -10.67 -0.97 -25.18
N ARG A 74 -11.98 -1.12 -25.09
CA ARG A 74 -12.74 -2.22 -25.71
C ARG A 74 -14.09 -1.68 -26.12
#